data_AF-A0A3Q3K4X1-F1
#
_entry.id   AF-A0A3Q3K4X1-F1
#
_cell.length_a   1.000
_cell.length_b   1.000
_cell.length_c   1.000
_cell.angle_alpha   90.00
_cell.angle_beta   90.00
_cell.angle_gamma   90.00
#
_symmetry.space_group_name_H-M   'P 1'
#
loop_
_entity.id
_entity.type
_entity.pdbx_description
1 polymer ?
#
loop_
_entity_poly.entity_id
_entity_poly.type
_entity_poly.pdbx_seq_one_letter_code
_entity_poly.pdbx_strand_id
1 'polypeptide(L)'
;MGYWDIPDGTDCVQKTWITTKVATALGLVGTAYHIVAFQPDSALAALQRVTNTTVTMATVGAIFGMTTCLAAQARDAPDEPLNYFIGGCASGIFLGARTHSAITGTSACLGLGTLAFFTKIGKMEGWKIAGPPEL
;
A
#
# COMPACT_ATOMS: atom_id res chain seq x y z
N MET A 1 -5.10 -11.27 14.77
CA MET A 1 -5.99 -10.25 14.20
C MET A 1 -5.40 -9.78 12.88
N GLY A 2 -6.12 -10.06 11.79
CA GLY A 2 -5.80 -9.57 10.46
C GLY A 2 -6.31 -8.15 10.23
N TYR A 3 -5.91 -7.56 9.10
CA TYR A 3 -6.28 -6.19 8.72
C TYR A 3 -7.80 -5.96 8.63
N TRP A 4 -8.53 -6.98 8.17
CA TRP A 4 -9.99 -6.96 7.98
C TRP A 4 -10.80 -7.25 9.24
N ASP A 5 -10.17 -7.71 10.33
CA ASP A 5 -10.85 -7.98 11.60
C ASP A 5 -11.06 -6.69 12.41
N ILE A 6 -10.32 -5.63 12.07
CA ILE A 6 -10.37 -4.32 12.73
C ILE A 6 -11.28 -3.43 11.88
N PRO A 7 -12.31 -2.78 12.46
CA PRO A 7 -13.14 -1.83 11.72
C PRO A 7 -12.31 -0.62 11.26
N ASP A 8 -12.62 -0.10 10.07
CA ASP A 8 -11.96 1.11 9.59
C ASP A 8 -12.34 2.29 10.50
N GLY A 9 -11.37 3.17 10.79
CA GLY A 9 -11.55 4.28 11.74
C GLY A 9 -11.24 3.93 13.21
N THR A 10 -11.02 2.67 13.56
CA THR A 10 -10.53 2.27 14.90
C THR A 10 -9.11 1.72 14.83
N ASP A 11 -8.40 1.75 15.97
CA ASP A 11 -7.05 1.18 16.14
C ASP A 11 -6.08 1.52 14.99
N CYS A 12 -6.04 2.80 14.59
CA CYS A 12 -5.28 3.25 13.41
C CYS A 12 -3.81 2.82 13.43
N VAL A 13 -3.18 2.83 14.60
CA VAL A 13 -1.78 2.41 14.76
C VAL A 13 -1.62 0.94 14.39
N GLN A 14 -2.55 0.08 14.80
CA GLN A 14 -2.49 -1.34 14.52
C GLN A 14 -2.75 -1.64 13.03
N LYS A 15 -3.76 -1.01 12.42
CA LYS A 15 -3.99 -1.13 10.97
C LYS A 15 -2.79 -0.66 10.16
N THR A 16 -2.24 0.50 10.52
CA THR A 16 -1.04 1.07 9.89
C THR A 16 0.16 0.14 10.03
N TRP A 17 0.34 -0.47 11.20
CA TRP A 17 1.42 -1.42 11.42
C TRP A 17 1.28 -2.66 10.54
N ILE A 18 0.05 -3.17 10.38
CA ILE A 18 -0.22 -4.31 9.50
C ILE A 18 0.05 -3.94 8.04
N THR A 19 -0.44 -2.80 7.55
CA THR A 19 -0.20 -2.37 6.16
C THR A 19 1.27 -2.09 5.89
N THR A 20 1.98 -1.47 6.83
CA THR A 20 3.43 -1.26 6.76
C THR A 20 4.17 -2.58 6.63
N LYS A 21 3.83 -3.59 7.45
CA LYS A 21 4.46 -4.92 7.37
C LYS A 21 4.24 -5.58 6.02
N VAL A 22 3.01 -5.57 5.52
CA VAL A 22 2.67 -6.17 4.22
C VAL A 22 3.44 -5.46 3.10
N ALA A 23 3.44 -4.12 3.09
CA ALA A 23 4.16 -3.35 2.08
C ALA A 23 5.68 -3.56 2.15
N THR A 24 6.24 -3.66 3.37
CA THR A 24 7.66 -3.98 3.60
C THR A 24 8.01 -5.36 3.03
N ALA A 25 7.19 -6.38 3.30
CA ALA A 25 7.39 -7.71 2.76
C ALA A 25 7.35 -7.72 1.23
N LEU A 26 6.38 -7.03 0.62
CA LEU A 26 6.30 -6.87 -0.83
C LEU A 26 7.51 -6.12 -1.40
N GLY A 27 7.99 -5.09 -0.70
CA GLY A 27 9.20 -4.35 -1.07
C GLY A 27 10.46 -5.20 -1.05
N LEU A 28 10.61 -6.06 -0.04
CA LEU A 28 11.74 -7.00 0.05
C LEU A 28 11.69 -8.03 -1.10
N VAL A 29 10.53 -8.62 -1.38
CA VAL A 29 10.35 -9.56 -2.50
C VAL A 29 10.65 -8.87 -3.82
N GLY A 30 10.09 -7.67 -4.05
CA GLY A 30 10.35 -6.89 -5.26
C GLY A 30 11.83 -6.54 -5.43
N THR A 31 12.52 -6.17 -4.35
CA THR A 31 13.94 -5.86 -4.42
C THR A 31 14.79 -7.11 -4.65
N ALA A 32 14.41 -8.26 -4.12
CA ALA A 32 15.10 -9.53 -4.37
C ALA A 32 15.07 -9.86 -5.88
N TYR A 33 13.90 -9.76 -6.52
CA TYR A 33 13.80 -9.92 -7.98
C TYR A 33 14.61 -8.87 -8.73
N HIS A 34 14.57 -7.60 -8.29
CA HIS A 34 15.32 -6.52 -8.93
C HIS A 34 16.84 -6.76 -8.87
N ILE A 35 17.38 -7.28 -7.77
CA ILE A 35 18.81 -7.59 -7.62
C ILE A 35 19.22 -8.79 -8.47
N VAL A 36 18.36 -9.81 -8.55
CA VAL A 36 18.62 -10.99 -9.40
C VAL A 36 18.62 -10.61 -10.88
N ALA A 37 17.68 -9.77 -11.31
CA ALA A 37 17.61 -9.30 -12.69
C ALA A 37 18.69 -8.26 -13.04
N PHE A 38 19.01 -7.36 -12.11
CA PHE A 38 19.98 -6.28 -12.29
C PHE A 38 21.03 -6.32 -11.18
N GLN A 39 22.06 -7.12 -11.42
CA GLN A 39 23.13 -7.33 -10.46
C GLN A 39 23.83 -6.00 -10.10
N PRO A 40 23.99 -5.69 -8.82
CA PRO A 40 24.75 -4.53 -8.37
C PRO A 40 26.26 -4.79 -8.44
N ASP A 41 27.04 -3.74 -8.72
CA ASP A 41 28.50 -3.84 -8.82
C ASP A 41 29.20 -4.16 -7.49
N SER A 42 28.49 -4.01 -6.36
CA SER A 42 29.03 -4.29 -5.02
C SER A 42 27.93 -4.66 -4.02
N ALA A 43 28.33 -5.34 -2.95
CA ALA A 43 27.45 -5.67 -1.83
C ALA A 43 26.89 -4.42 -1.13
N LEU A 44 27.67 -3.32 -1.05
CA LEU A 44 27.20 -2.06 -0.48
C LEU A 44 26.11 -1.41 -1.35
N ALA A 45 26.30 -1.40 -2.67
CA ALA A 45 25.28 -0.92 -3.60
C ALA A 45 24.01 -1.77 -3.53
N ALA A 46 24.14 -3.09 -3.35
CA ALA A 46 23.00 -3.98 -3.10
C ALA A 46 22.25 -3.57 -1.83
N LEU A 47 22.96 -3.41 -0.71
CA LEU A 47 22.36 -3.05 0.58
C LEU A 47 21.65 -1.68 0.52
N GLN A 48 22.25 -0.69 -0.14
CA GLN A 48 21.63 0.62 -0.35
C GLN A 48 20.35 0.51 -1.17
N ARG A 49 20.34 -0.29 -2.25
CA ARG A 49 19.12 -0.53 -3.05
C ARG A 49 18.02 -1.23 -2.24
N VAL A 50 18.36 -2.27 -1.49
CA VAL A 50 17.41 -2.96 -0.59
C VAL A 50 16.83 -1.99 0.41
N THR A 51 17.68 -1.23 1.10
CA THR A 51 17.27 -0.33 2.17
C THR A 51 16.36 0.77 1.63
N ASN A 52 16.76 1.43 0.54
CA ASN A 52 15.96 2.50 -0.06
C ASN A 52 14.58 2.02 -0.52
N THR A 53 14.52 0.86 -1.18
CA THR A 53 13.26 0.30 -1.68
C THR A 53 12.38 -0.15 -0.53
N THR A 54 12.95 -0.84 0.46
CA THR A 54 12.21 -1.34 1.62
C THR A 54 11.63 -0.20 2.44
N VAL A 55 12.41 0.84 2.74
CA VAL A 55 11.94 2.02 3.46
C VAL A 55 10.84 2.72 2.66
N THR A 56 11.02 2.90 1.35
CA THR A 56 10.00 3.54 0.50
C THR A 56 8.68 2.77 0.56
N MET A 57 8.72 1.45 0.39
CA MET A 57 7.52 0.62 0.42
C MET A 57 6.89 0.56 1.81
N ALA A 58 7.68 0.51 2.88
CA ALA A 58 7.20 0.62 4.24
C ALA A 58 6.44 1.94 4.46
N THR A 59 6.99 3.06 4.01
CA THR A 59 6.34 4.37 4.12
C THR A 59 5.07 4.46 3.28
N VAL A 60 5.03 3.88 2.08
CA VAL A 60 3.80 3.76 1.27
C VAL A 60 2.71 3.05 2.05
N GLY A 61 3.01 1.89 2.65
CA GLY A 61 2.06 1.14 3.47
C GLY A 61 1.62 1.88 4.74
N ALA A 62 2.53 2.64 5.37
CA ALA A 62 2.23 3.45 6.54
C ALA A 62 1.30 4.62 6.21
N ILE A 63 1.60 5.36 5.14
CA ILE A 63 0.76 6.47 4.67
C ILE A 63 -0.62 5.95 4.29
N PHE A 64 -0.69 4.85 3.54
CA PHE A 64 -1.96 4.22 3.21
C PHE A 64 -2.79 3.89 4.47
N GLY A 65 -2.20 3.19 5.44
CA GLY A 65 -2.89 2.80 6.68
C GLY A 65 -3.37 3.98 7.53
N MET A 66 -2.53 5.00 7.69
CA MET A 66 -2.87 6.19 8.46
C MET A 66 -3.94 7.02 7.75
N THR A 67 -3.76 7.28 6.46
CA THR A 67 -4.68 8.12 5.69
C THR A 67 -6.05 7.47 5.56
N THR A 68 -6.13 6.17 5.31
CA THR A 68 -7.43 5.47 5.28
C THR A 68 -8.14 5.56 6.62
N CYS A 69 -7.43 5.36 7.73
CA CYS A 69 -8.02 5.44 9.07
C CYS A 69 -8.47 6.86 9.43
N LEU A 70 -7.63 7.86 9.17
CA LEU A 70 -7.95 9.27 9.45
C LEU A 70 -9.09 9.77 8.56
N ALA A 71 -9.15 9.35 7.29
CA ALA A 71 -10.26 9.69 6.41
C ALA A 71 -11.58 9.08 6.91
N ALA A 72 -11.56 7.81 7.37
CA ALA A 72 -12.71 7.16 7.97
C ALA A 72 -13.20 7.88 9.23
N GLN A 73 -12.29 8.31 10.11
CA GLN A 73 -12.63 9.09 11.31
C GLN A 73 -13.17 10.47 10.97
N ALA A 74 -12.52 11.20 10.05
CA ALA A 74 -12.91 12.56 9.72
C ALA A 74 -14.26 12.66 8.99
N ARG A 75 -14.69 11.57 8.33
CA ARG A 75 -15.96 11.51 7.59
C ARG A 75 -17.06 10.78 8.35
N ASP A 76 -16.78 10.21 9.53
CA ASP A 76 -17.67 9.31 10.27
C ASP A 76 -18.28 8.20 9.39
N ALA A 77 -17.52 7.76 8.38
CA ALA A 77 -18.00 6.89 7.31
C ALA A 77 -17.02 5.72 7.09
N PRO A 78 -16.98 4.72 8.00
CA PRO A 78 -15.95 3.68 8.00
C PRO A 78 -16.02 2.73 6.80
N ASP A 79 -17.21 2.48 6.27
CA ASP A 79 -17.39 1.55 5.16
C ASP A 79 -17.24 2.19 3.78
N GLU A 80 -17.01 3.51 3.70
CA GLU A 80 -16.88 4.16 2.41
C GLU A 80 -15.57 3.79 1.69
N PRO A 81 -15.64 3.23 0.46
CA PRO A 81 -14.46 2.88 -0.31
C PRO A 81 -13.65 4.10 -0.76
N LEU A 82 -14.23 5.30 -0.70
CA LEU A 82 -13.53 6.55 -0.95
C LEU A 82 -12.39 6.79 0.05
N ASN A 83 -12.47 6.29 1.29
CA ASN A 83 -11.37 6.38 2.25
C ASN A 83 -10.13 5.64 1.73
N TYR A 84 -10.33 4.47 1.11
CA TYR A 84 -9.27 3.67 0.50
C TYR A 84 -8.69 4.35 -0.74
N PHE A 85 -9.52 5.04 -1.52
CA PHE A 85 -9.05 5.88 -2.63
C PHE A 85 -8.12 7.00 -2.15
N ILE A 86 -8.51 7.72 -1.10
CA ILE A 86 -7.69 8.81 -0.52
C ILE A 86 -6.37 8.25 0.02
N GLY A 87 -6.40 7.12 0.74
CA GLY A 87 -5.20 6.46 1.22
C GLY A 87 -4.26 6.02 0.09
N GLY A 88 -4.81 5.40 -0.96
CA GLY A 88 -4.06 5.02 -2.14
C GLY A 88 -3.45 6.24 -2.85
N CYS A 89 -4.23 7.31 -3.02
CA CYS A 89 -3.76 8.53 -3.63
C CYS A 89 -2.62 9.20 -2.84
N ALA A 90 -2.77 9.33 -1.52
CA ALA A 90 -1.74 9.89 -0.65
C ALA A 90 -0.42 9.09 -0.73
N SER A 91 -0.51 7.77 -0.74
CA SER A 91 0.66 6.90 -0.90
C SER A 91 1.31 7.03 -2.29
N GLY A 92 0.52 7.24 -3.35
CA GLY A 92 1.00 7.50 -4.70
C GLY A 92 1.70 8.86 -4.85
N ILE A 93 1.16 9.90 -4.22
CA ILE A 93 1.81 11.22 -4.17
C ILE A 93 3.16 11.13 -3.46
N PHE A 94 3.25 10.40 -2.35
CA PHE A 94 4.52 10.14 -1.68
C PHE A 94 5.53 9.44 -2.59
N LEU A 95 5.10 8.46 -3.38
CA LEU A 95 5.97 7.80 -4.36
C LEU A 95 6.48 8.79 -5.42
N GLY A 96 5.62 9.70 -5.88
CA GLY A 96 6.01 10.81 -6.76
C GLY A 96 7.04 11.73 -6.13
N ALA A 97 6.86 12.10 -4.86
CA ALA A 97 7.82 12.90 -4.10
C ALA A 97 9.17 12.17 -3.95
N ARG A 98 9.14 10.85 -3.67
CA ARG A 98 10.36 10.05 -3.51
C ARG A 98 11.14 9.87 -4.81
N THR A 99 10.42 9.80 -5.94
CA THR A 99 11.00 9.66 -7.29
C THR A 99 11.24 11.02 -7.97
N HIS A 100 10.93 12.13 -7.30
CA HIS A 100 11.05 13.50 -7.83
C HIS A 100 10.30 13.70 -9.16
N SER A 101 9.13 13.07 -9.33
CA SER A 101 8.34 13.12 -10.56
C SER A 101 6.87 13.35 -10.28
N ALA A 102 6.35 14.49 -10.76
CA ALA A 102 4.94 14.82 -10.67
C ALA A 102 4.07 13.84 -11.47
N ILE A 103 4.53 13.42 -12.65
CA ILE A 103 3.82 12.46 -13.50
C ILE A 103 3.67 11.13 -12.75
N THR A 104 4.77 10.63 -12.16
CA THR A 104 4.74 9.39 -11.37
C THR A 104 3.80 9.52 -10.18
N GLY A 105 3.79 10.67 -9.50
CA GLY A 105 2.89 10.94 -8.38
C GLY A 105 1.41 10.92 -8.79
N THR A 106 1.05 11.62 -9.87
CA THR A 106 -0.33 11.66 -10.36
C THR A 106 -0.79 10.29 -10.87
N SER A 107 0.03 9.61 -11.66
CA SER A 107 -0.30 8.27 -12.17
C SER A 107 -0.42 7.24 -11.05
N ALA A 108 0.48 7.29 -10.06
CA ALA A 108 0.43 6.40 -8.91
C ALA A 108 -0.77 6.72 -8.02
N CYS A 109 -1.14 7.99 -7.85
CA CYS A 109 -2.33 8.35 -7.08
C CYS A 109 -3.60 7.74 -7.69
N LEU A 110 -3.80 7.92 -9.01
CA LEU A 110 -4.97 7.37 -9.69
C LEU A 110 -4.93 5.85 -9.73
N GLY A 111 -3.77 5.25 -10.02
CA GLY A 111 -3.61 3.79 -10.07
C GLY A 111 -3.83 3.13 -8.72
N LEU A 112 -3.05 3.50 -7.71
CA LEU A 112 -3.15 2.92 -6.36
C LEU A 112 -4.47 3.29 -5.67
N GLY A 113 -4.96 4.52 -5.86
CA GLY A 113 -6.26 4.95 -5.35
C GLY A 113 -7.40 4.11 -5.90
N THR A 114 -7.46 3.91 -7.22
CA THR A 114 -8.50 3.11 -7.86
C THR A 114 -8.41 1.64 -7.45
N LEU A 115 -7.20 1.07 -7.40
CA LEU A 115 -6.99 -0.31 -6.93
C LEU A 115 -7.45 -0.49 -5.49
N ALA A 116 -7.13 0.45 -4.59
CA ALA A 116 -7.55 0.40 -3.20
C ALA A 116 -9.07 0.54 -3.05
N PHE A 117 -9.69 1.44 -3.82
CA PHE A 117 -11.14 1.62 -3.88
C PHE A 117 -11.85 0.31 -4.25
N PHE A 118 -11.43 -0.34 -5.34
CA PHE A 118 -12.00 -1.62 -5.76
C PHE A 118 -11.68 -2.76 -4.79
N THR A 119 -10.54 -2.70 -4.08
CA THR A 119 -10.23 -3.69 -3.03
C THR A 119 -11.24 -3.62 -1.88
N LYS A 120 -11.64 -2.42 -1.45
CA LYS A 120 -12.68 -2.25 -0.42
C LYS A 120 -14.05 -2.68 -0.95
N ILE A 121 -14.43 -2.31 -2.18
CA ILE A 121 -15.68 -2.79 -2.80
C ILE A 121 -15.71 -4.30 -2.89
N GLY A 122 -14.66 -4.93 -3.42
CA GLY A 122 -14.59 -6.38 -3.53
C GLY A 122 -14.70 -7.08 -2.17
N LYS A 123 -14.18 -6.47 -1.09
CA LYS A 123 -14.37 -7.00 0.26
C LYS A 123 -15.82 -6.87 0.76
N MET A 124 -16.49 -5.76 0.48
CA MET A 124 -17.88 -5.52 0.87
C MET A 124 -18.85 -6.43 0.10
N GLU A 125 -18.65 -6.55 -1.21
CA GLU A 125 -19.47 -7.35 -2.13
C GLU A 125 -19.10 -8.84 -2.14
N GLY A 126 -18.06 -9.24 -1.40
CA GLY A 126 -17.64 -10.64 -1.27
C GLY A 126 -17.01 -11.24 -2.54
N TRP A 127 -16.35 -10.42 -3.37
CA TRP A 127 -15.66 -10.89 -4.57
C TRP A 127 -14.55 -11.88 -4.22
N LYS A 128 -14.57 -13.05 -4.86
CA LYS A 128 -13.53 -14.07 -4.72
C LYS A 128 -12.53 -13.95 -5.88
N ILE A 129 -11.32 -13.46 -5.60
CA ILE A 129 -10.25 -13.34 -6.62
C ILE A 129 -9.66 -14.73 -6.95
N ALA A 130 -9.56 -15.59 -5.95
CA ALA A 130 -9.17 -16.98 -6.10
C ALA A 130 -10.12 -17.82 -5.24
N GLY A 131 -10.90 -18.67 -5.89
CA GLY A 131 -11.83 -19.60 -5.27
C GLY A 131 -11.62 -21.02 -5.78
N PRO A 132 -12.16 -22.03 -5.09
CA PRO A 132 -12.24 -23.36 -5.68
C PRO A 132 -13.01 -23.27 -7.01
N PRO A 133 -12.67 -24.10 -8.01
CA PRO A 133 -13.44 -24.14 -9.25
C PRO A 133 -14.90 -24.47 -8.91
N GLU A 134 -15.81 -23.58 -9.30
CA GLU A 134 -17.26 -23.80 -9.22
C GLU A 134 -17.73 -24.30 -10.60
N LEU A 135 -18.70 -25.23 -10.61
CA LEU A 135 -19.22 -25.89 -11.82
C LEU A 135 -20.26 -25.04 -12.55
#